data_AF-A0A453T8Q6-F1
#
_entry.id   AF-A0A453T8Q6-F1
#
_cell.length_a   1.000
_cell.length_b   1.000
_cell.length_c   1.000
_cell.angle_alpha   90.00
_cell.angle_beta   90.00
_cell.angle_gamma   90.00
#
_symmetry.space_group_name_H-M   'P 1'
#
loop_
_entity.id
_entity.type
_entity.pdbx_description
1 polymer ?
#
loop_
_entity_poly.entity_id
_entity_poly.type
_entity_poly.pdbx_seq_one_letter_code
_entity_poly.pdbx_strand_id
1 'polypeptide(L)'
;PYTYVWVIRVIRGLGFKNEVSNKLNAEPTLEFAVVQDADRLDAIGAIGVARCFTYGGSKNSALHDPNVLPRDNLSKEKYMSKEEKQTSINHFHEKLFKLKDMMKTEAGKKRAEKRHKFMENFVAEFYEEWSGRA
;
A
#
# COMPACT_ATOMS: atom_id res chain seq x y z
N PRO A 1 23.45 -20.05 12.37
CA PRO A 1 22.60 -19.44 13.44
C PRO A 1 22.22 -17.97 13.17
N TYR A 2 23.19 -17.11 12.83
CA TYR A 2 22.96 -15.66 12.64
C TYR A 2 22.11 -15.29 11.42
N THR A 3 22.29 -15.99 10.29
CA THR A 3 21.56 -15.71 9.04
C THR A 3 20.05 -15.87 9.19
N TYR A 4 19.58 -16.93 9.86
CA TYR A 4 18.16 -17.19 10.08
C TYR A 4 17.48 -16.11 10.94
N VAL A 5 18.15 -15.69 12.02
CA VAL A 5 17.67 -14.61 12.89
C VAL A 5 17.51 -13.32 12.10
N TRP A 6 18.46 -13.03 11.21
CA TRP A 6 18.43 -11.85 10.36
C TRP A 6 17.30 -11.91 9.33
N VAL A 7 17.09 -13.04 8.65
CA VAL A 7 15.97 -13.24 7.71
C VAL A 7 14.61 -13.02 8.39
N ILE A 8 14.40 -13.61 9.58
CA ILE A 8 13.17 -13.40 10.34
C ILE A 8 12.98 -11.93 10.70
N ARG A 9 14.05 -11.24 11.08
CA ARG A 9 13.99 -9.81 11.43
C ARG A 9 13.52 -8.99 10.23
N VAL A 10 14.04 -9.27 9.03
CA VAL A 10 13.59 -8.61 7.79
C VAL A 10 12.10 -8.87 7.57
N ILE A 11 11.67 -10.14 7.55
CA ILE A 11 10.27 -10.52 7.28
C ILE A 11 9.30 -9.86 8.26
N ARG A 12 9.62 -9.83 9.56
CA ARG A 12 8.77 -9.21 10.58
C ARG A 12 8.60 -7.71 10.39
N GLY A 13 9.56 -7.04 9.75
CA GLY A 13 9.56 -5.60 9.54
C GLY A 13 8.84 -5.12 8.27
N LEU A 14 8.67 -5.97 7.25
CA LEU A 14 8.26 -5.53 5.91
C LEU A 14 6.90 -4.82 5.84
N GLY A 15 5.91 -5.31 6.60
CA GLY A 15 4.52 -4.91 6.42
C GLY A 15 4.24 -3.42 6.73
N PHE A 16 3.39 -2.79 5.90
CA PHE A 16 2.98 -1.38 6.04
C PHE A 16 2.49 -1.00 7.43
N LYS A 17 1.78 -1.91 8.13
CA LYS A 17 1.34 -1.73 9.52
C LYS A 17 2.46 -1.37 10.52
N ASN A 18 3.71 -1.71 10.20
CA ASN A 18 4.87 -1.40 11.03
C ASN A 18 5.36 0.03 10.76
N GLU A 19 5.29 0.50 9.52
CA GLU A 19 5.63 1.88 9.15
C GLU A 19 4.64 2.86 9.79
N VAL A 20 3.35 2.52 9.73
CA VAL A 20 2.28 3.28 10.39
C VAL A 20 2.43 3.33 11.92
N SER A 21 3.18 2.41 12.51
CA SER A 21 3.46 2.40 13.96
C SER A 21 4.69 3.21 14.38
N ASN A 22 5.46 3.79 13.45
CA ASN A 22 6.72 4.49 13.70
C ASN A 22 7.73 3.74 14.60
N LYS A 23 7.66 2.40 14.65
CA LYS A 23 8.50 1.55 15.53
C LYS A 23 9.87 1.19 14.95
N LEU A 24 10.28 1.80 13.83
CA LEU A 24 11.62 1.58 13.29
C LEU A 24 12.64 2.41 14.08
N ASN A 25 13.07 1.88 15.22
CA ASN A 25 14.04 2.51 16.12
C ASN A 25 15.49 2.54 15.57
N ALA A 26 15.73 2.08 14.34
CA ALA A 26 17.05 2.01 13.74
C ALA A 26 16.95 2.15 12.21
N GLU A 27 18.01 2.69 11.59
CA GLU A 27 18.10 2.76 10.14
C GLU A 27 18.03 1.36 9.50
N PRO A 28 17.26 1.20 8.40
CA PRO A 28 17.14 -0.07 7.71
C PRO A 28 18.47 -0.49 7.06
N THR A 29 18.82 -1.77 7.13
CA THR A 29 19.95 -2.29 6.34
C THR A 29 19.62 -2.23 4.84
N LEU A 30 20.65 -2.28 3.99
CA LEU A 30 20.47 -2.24 2.54
C LEU A 30 19.57 -3.38 2.05
N GLU A 31 19.74 -4.59 2.56
CA GLU A 31 18.95 -5.72 2.14
C GLU A 31 17.49 -5.62 2.61
N PHE A 32 17.25 -5.07 3.81
CA PHE A 32 15.89 -4.77 4.25
C PHE A 32 15.24 -3.75 3.31
N ALA A 33 15.96 -2.68 2.94
CA ALA A 33 15.50 -1.69 1.99
C ALA A 33 15.15 -2.31 0.63
N VAL A 34 16.03 -3.16 0.08
CA VAL A 34 15.80 -3.85 -1.20
C VAL A 34 14.60 -4.78 -1.14
N VAL A 35 14.48 -5.62 -0.10
CA VAL A 35 13.38 -6.58 0.02
C VAL A 35 12.05 -5.86 0.22
N GLN A 36 12.03 -4.79 1.02
CA GLN A 36 10.79 -4.04 1.25
C GLN A 36 10.36 -3.23 0.04
N ASP A 37 11.30 -2.62 -0.70
CA ASP A 37 10.97 -1.96 -1.96
C ASP A 37 10.42 -2.97 -2.97
N ALA A 38 10.97 -4.19 -3.05
CA ALA A 38 10.44 -5.24 -3.93
C ALA A 38 9.00 -5.64 -3.58
N ASP A 39 8.69 -5.87 -2.30
CA ASP A 39 7.32 -6.15 -1.82
C ASP A 39 6.35 -5.00 -2.15
N ARG A 40 6.77 -3.76 -1.91
CA ARG A 40 5.96 -2.57 -2.18
C ARG A 40 5.74 -2.32 -3.66
N LEU A 41 6.76 -2.56 -4.49
CA LEU A 41 6.64 -2.41 -5.93
C LEU A 41 5.57 -3.36 -6.47
N ASP A 42 5.51 -4.61 -5.99
CA ASP A 42 4.48 -5.58 -6.38
C ASP A 42 3.05 -5.16 -5.95
N ALA A 43 2.95 -4.39 -4.86
CA ALA A 43 1.68 -3.86 -4.37
C ALA A 43 1.12 -2.67 -5.19
N ILE A 44 1.88 -2.10 -6.13
CA ILE A 44 1.49 -0.92 -6.92
C ILE A 44 1.54 -1.14 -8.43
N GLY A 45 0.93 -0.23 -9.19
CA GLY A 45 0.80 -0.33 -10.66
C GLY A 45 -0.33 -1.28 -11.05
N ALA A 46 -0.32 -1.76 -12.30
CA ALA A 46 -1.40 -2.60 -12.84
C ALA A 46 -1.65 -3.88 -12.01
N ILE A 47 -0.58 -4.56 -11.57
CA ILE A 47 -0.71 -5.73 -10.67
C ILE A 47 -1.27 -5.32 -9.30
N GLY A 48 -0.83 -4.17 -8.77
CA GLY A 48 -1.38 -3.60 -7.54
C GLY A 48 -2.89 -3.34 -7.62
N VAL A 49 -3.36 -2.76 -8.72
CA VAL A 49 -4.79 -2.55 -9.01
C VAL A 49 -5.55 -3.88 -8.97
N ALA A 50 -5.10 -4.86 -9.74
CA ALA A 50 -5.74 -6.18 -9.80
C ALA A 50 -5.78 -6.87 -8.42
N ARG A 51 -4.66 -6.84 -7.69
CA ARG A 51 -4.55 -7.43 -6.34
C ARG A 51 -5.47 -6.72 -5.34
N CYS A 52 -5.57 -5.39 -5.41
CA CYS A 52 -6.42 -4.59 -4.54
C CYS A 52 -7.89 -5.01 -4.66
N PHE A 53 -8.44 -5.03 -5.87
CA PHE A 53 -9.83 -5.42 -6.09
C PHE A 53 -10.08 -6.91 -5.86
N THR A 54 -9.13 -7.78 -6.21
CA THR A 54 -9.25 -9.23 -5.93
C THR A 54 -9.33 -9.48 -4.41
N TYR A 55 -8.47 -8.83 -3.63
CA TYR A 55 -8.51 -8.94 -2.17
C TYR A 55 -9.78 -8.32 -1.60
N GLY A 56 -10.18 -7.12 -2.04
CA GLY A 56 -11.42 -6.47 -1.63
C GLY A 56 -12.65 -7.34 -1.87
N GLY A 57 -12.76 -7.94 -3.06
CA GLY A 57 -13.81 -8.91 -3.39
C GLY A 57 -13.80 -10.13 -2.47
N SER A 58 -12.62 -10.71 -2.20
CA SER A 58 -12.49 -11.85 -1.26
C SER A 58 -12.89 -11.51 0.19
N LYS A 59 -12.93 -10.22 0.53
CA LYS A 59 -13.36 -9.69 1.84
C LYS A 59 -14.77 -9.11 1.83
N ASN A 60 -15.51 -9.25 0.73
CA ASN A 60 -16.82 -8.62 0.53
C ASN A 60 -16.81 -7.11 0.81
N SER A 61 -15.67 -6.45 0.55
CA SER A 61 -15.55 -5.01 0.70
C SER A 61 -16.18 -4.33 -0.52
N ALA A 62 -16.90 -3.24 -0.28
CA ALA A 62 -17.43 -2.43 -1.37
C ALA A 62 -16.30 -1.91 -2.25
N LEU A 63 -16.58 -1.78 -3.55
CA LEU A 63 -15.61 -1.24 -4.50
C LEU A 63 -15.35 0.25 -4.19
N HIS A 64 -16.41 1.05 -4.10
CA HIS A 64 -16.41 2.45 -3.74
C HIS A 64 -17.74 2.83 -3.05
N ASP A 65 -17.70 3.81 -2.15
CA ASP A 65 -18.86 4.44 -1.51
C ASP A 65 -18.50 5.93 -1.27
N PRO A 66 -19.14 6.88 -1.97
CA PRO A 66 -18.86 8.31 -1.82
C PRO A 66 -19.10 8.86 -0.41
N ASN A 67 -19.92 8.19 0.40
CA ASN A 67 -20.21 8.62 1.78
C ASN A 67 -19.17 8.09 2.79
N VAL A 68 -18.25 7.23 2.36
CA VAL A 68 -17.17 6.70 3.19
C VAL A 68 -15.86 7.32 2.71
N LEU A 69 -15.36 8.31 3.46
CA LEU A 69 -14.12 9.00 3.13
C LEU A 69 -12.88 8.14 3.44
N PRO A 70 -11.77 8.29 2.69
CA PRO A 70 -10.49 7.69 3.06
C PRO A 70 -10.03 8.16 4.45
N ARG A 71 -9.37 7.28 5.19
CA ARG A 71 -8.89 7.60 6.54
C ARG A 71 -7.46 8.15 6.52
N ASP A 72 -7.29 9.25 7.22
CA ASP A 72 -5.99 9.89 7.44
C ASP A 72 -5.35 9.50 8.78
N ASN A 73 -4.04 9.73 8.89
CA ASN A 73 -3.27 9.53 10.14
C ASN A 73 -3.57 8.19 10.82
N LEU A 74 -3.61 7.12 10.02
CA LEU A 74 -3.89 5.78 10.51
C LEU A 74 -2.90 5.44 11.62
N SER A 75 -3.39 4.90 12.73
CA SER A 75 -2.57 4.11 13.64
C SER A 75 -2.55 2.66 13.15
N LYS A 76 -1.66 1.83 13.70
CA LYS A 76 -1.65 0.40 13.37
C LYS A 76 -2.99 -0.26 13.70
N GLU A 77 -3.59 0.12 14.82
CA GLU A 77 -4.87 -0.39 15.30
C GLU A 77 -5.99 0.00 14.35
N LYS A 78 -6.07 1.28 13.96
CA LYS A 78 -7.06 1.76 12.98
C LYS A 78 -6.88 1.14 11.60
N TYR A 79 -5.64 0.98 11.14
CA TYR A 79 -5.35 0.32 9.86
C TYR A 79 -5.77 -1.15 9.84
N MET A 80 -5.71 -1.83 10.99
CA MET A 80 -6.04 -3.26 11.13
C MET A 80 -7.49 -3.52 11.60
N SER A 81 -8.24 -2.47 11.96
CA SER A 81 -9.61 -2.60 12.43
C SER A 81 -10.51 -3.22 11.37
N LYS A 82 -11.32 -4.19 11.77
CA LYS A 82 -12.36 -4.80 10.93
C LYS A 82 -13.72 -4.13 11.09
N GLU A 83 -13.85 -3.24 12.08
CA GLU A 83 -15.11 -2.59 12.44
C GLU A 83 -15.34 -1.34 11.57
N GLU A 84 -14.26 -0.74 11.07
CA GLU A 84 -14.35 0.43 10.20
C GLU A 84 -14.65 0.03 8.77
N LYS A 85 -15.67 0.67 8.18
CA LYS A 85 -16.00 0.49 6.76
C LYS A 85 -14.83 0.97 5.90
N GLN A 86 -14.35 0.09 5.04
CA GLN A 86 -13.33 0.38 4.03
C GLN A 86 -13.82 -0.01 2.64
N THR A 87 -13.42 0.76 1.64
CA THR A 87 -13.67 0.46 0.24
C THR A 87 -12.35 0.16 -0.47
N SER A 88 -12.42 -0.59 -1.58
CA SER A 88 -11.23 -0.89 -2.38
C SER A 88 -10.58 0.40 -2.90
N ILE A 89 -11.38 1.39 -3.31
CA ILE A 89 -10.90 2.71 -3.74
C ILE A 89 -10.23 3.49 -2.60
N ASN A 90 -10.79 3.49 -1.39
CA ASN A 90 -10.15 4.18 -0.26
C ASN A 90 -8.79 3.56 0.08
N HIS A 91 -8.56 2.27 -0.18
CA HIS A 91 -7.26 1.65 0.03
C HIS A 91 -6.13 2.28 -0.81
N PHE A 92 -6.45 2.81 -2.00
CA PHE A 92 -5.48 3.55 -2.81
C PHE A 92 -4.98 4.79 -2.05
N HIS A 93 -5.90 5.60 -1.53
CA HIS A 93 -5.61 6.82 -0.79
C HIS A 93 -4.99 6.55 0.59
N GLU A 94 -5.51 5.55 1.30
CA GLU A 94 -5.05 5.19 2.64
C GLU A 94 -3.62 4.64 2.64
N LYS A 95 -3.23 3.93 1.57
CA LYS A 95 -1.94 3.22 1.49
C LYS A 95 -1.25 3.29 0.13
N LEU A 96 -1.86 2.82 -0.95
CA LEU A 96 -1.11 2.50 -2.18
C LEU A 96 -0.41 3.73 -2.78
N PHE A 97 -1.06 4.90 -2.75
CA PHE A 97 -0.48 6.17 -3.22
C PHE A 97 0.67 6.68 -2.35
N LYS A 98 0.78 6.22 -1.09
CA LYS A 98 1.88 6.61 -0.19
C LYS A 98 3.13 5.78 -0.42
N LEU A 99 3.00 4.59 -1.03
CA LEU A 99 4.12 3.64 -1.13
C LEU A 99 5.29 4.14 -1.98
N LYS A 100 5.03 4.99 -2.97
CA LYS A 100 6.06 5.59 -3.82
C LYS A 100 7.07 6.39 -3.00
N ASP A 101 6.58 7.26 -2.14
CA ASP A 101 7.41 8.18 -1.34
C ASP A 101 8.08 7.47 -0.16
N MET A 102 7.63 6.26 0.16
CA MET A 102 8.20 5.41 1.21
C MET A 102 9.33 4.51 0.70
N MET A 103 9.60 4.46 -0.61
CA MET A 103 10.68 3.63 -1.18
C MET A 103 12.03 4.04 -0.61
N LYS A 104 12.84 3.05 -0.24
CA LYS A 104 14.11 3.25 0.49
C LYS A 104 15.30 3.38 -0.46
N THR A 105 15.23 2.79 -1.64
CA THR A 105 16.29 2.81 -2.65
C THR A 105 15.95 3.75 -3.80
N GLU A 106 16.96 4.37 -4.41
CA GLU A 106 16.77 5.20 -5.61
C GLU A 106 16.20 4.41 -6.80
N ALA A 107 16.60 3.15 -6.94
CA ALA A 107 16.03 2.24 -7.93
C ALA A 107 14.54 1.95 -7.66
N GLY A 108 14.17 1.76 -6.39
CA GLY A 108 12.79 1.58 -5.94
C GLY A 108 11.94 2.79 -6.27
N LYS A 109 12.38 3.99 -5.88
CA LYS A 109 11.72 5.27 -6.19
C LYS A 109 11.48 5.45 -7.70
N LYS A 110 12.52 5.28 -8.52
CA LYS A 110 12.43 5.41 -9.98
C LYS A 110 11.41 4.45 -10.60
N ARG A 111 11.37 3.19 -10.13
CA ARG A 111 10.42 2.18 -10.63
C ARG A 111 8.99 2.47 -10.14
N ALA A 112 8.86 3.00 -8.93
CA ALA A 112 7.57 3.30 -8.33
C ALA A 112 6.85 4.45 -9.05
N GLU A 113 7.56 5.44 -9.59
CA GLU A 113 6.95 6.59 -10.27
C GLU A 113 6.00 6.18 -11.40
N LYS A 114 6.45 5.32 -12.32
CA LYS A 114 5.60 4.84 -13.43
C LYS A 114 4.39 4.06 -12.92
N ARG A 115 4.56 3.24 -11.87
CA ARG A 115 3.49 2.40 -11.30
C ARG A 115 2.47 3.25 -10.54
N HIS A 116 2.93 4.25 -9.82
CA HIS A 116 2.10 5.24 -9.14
C HIS A 116 1.26 6.01 -10.14
N LYS A 117 1.88 6.55 -11.20
CA LYS A 117 1.17 7.32 -12.22
C LYS A 117 0.07 6.52 -12.91
N PHE A 118 0.31 5.23 -13.15
CA PHE A 118 -0.72 4.33 -13.68
C PHE A 118 -1.92 4.23 -12.75
N MET A 119 -1.70 4.07 -11.44
CA MET A 119 -2.79 3.98 -10.46
C MET A 119 -3.55 5.30 -10.33
N GLU A 120 -2.88 6.46 -10.37
CA GLU A 120 -3.54 7.77 -10.37
C GLU A 120 -4.47 7.90 -11.57
N ASN A 121 -3.98 7.56 -12.76
CA ASN A 121 -4.79 7.61 -13.98
C ASN A 121 -5.97 6.65 -13.91
N PHE A 122 -5.76 5.41 -13.43
CA PHE A 122 -6.83 4.44 -13.24
C PHE A 122 -7.90 4.94 -12.27
N VAL A 123 -7.51 5.50 -11.12
CA VAL A 123 -8.46 6.00 -10.11
C VAL A 123 -9.18 7.25 -10.61
N ALA A 124 -8.51 8.14 -11.35
CA ALA A 124 -9.14 9.30 -11.97
C ALA A 124 -10.22 8.87 -12.98
N GLU A 125 -9.88 7.95 -13.90
CA GLU A 125 -10.83 7.39 -14.87
C GLU A 125 -12.01 6.70 -14.16
N PHE A 126 -11.71 5.90 -13.13
CA PHE A 126 -12.73 5.25 -12.31
C PHE A 126 -13.74 6.26 -11.74
N TYR A 127 -13.29 7.44 -11.29
CA TYR A 127 -14.20 8.47 -10.78
C TYR A 127 -15.03 9.14 -11.88
N GLU A 128 -14.47 9.36 -13.07
CA GLU A 128 -15.23 9.88 -14.21
C GLU A 128 -16.30 8.88 -14.65
N GLU A 129 -15.95 7.59 -14.79
CA GLU A 129 -16.91 6.52 -15.10
C GLU A 129 -18.00 6.38 -14.01
N TRP A 130 -17.60 6.34 -12.74
CA TRP A 130 -18.52 6.19 -11.61
C TRP A 130 -19.54 7.34 -11.51
N SER A 131 -19.12 8.54 -11.89
CA SER A 131 -19.96 9.74 -11.87
C SER A 131 -20.71 10.01 -13.19
N GLY A 132 -20.53 9.16 -14.20
CA GLY A 132 -21.18 9.28 -15.51
C GLY A 132 -20.66 10.43 -16.38
N ARG A 133 -19.38 10.82 -16.22
CA ARG A 133 -18.74 11.91 -16.97
C ARG A 133 -17.77 11.44 -18.06
N ALA A 134 -17.42 10.15 -18.10
CA ALA A 134 -16.57 9.53 -19.11
C ALA A 134 -17.28 9.35 -20.46
#